data_AF-A0A0E3LLM8-F1
#
_entry.id   AF-A0A0E3LLM8-F1
#
_cell.length_a   1.000
_cell.length_b   1.000
_cell.length_c   1.000
_cell.angle_alpha   90.00
_cell.angle_beta   90.00
_cell.angle_gamma   90.00
#
_symmetry.space_group_name_H-M   'P 1'
#
loop_
_entity.id
_entity.type
_entity.pdbx_description
1 polymer ?
#
loop_
_entity_poly.entity_id
_entity_poly.type
_entity_poly.pdbx_seq_one_letter_code
_entity_poly.pdbx_strand_id
1 'polypeptide(L)'
;MSAITGEILTFSQEKGPDVKLRVFGDEFYSRYENLNGYTVVYDVDLGRFCYAYLIKGEFVSSGVDLSRAPPEKIWRHLKESEQVRNDKFEARYVKMNPPAEPYQPTATLKTFGPNKGLLEGRRLSEGDIKGLTILVQFKDVKSTVIREDVDRMLNGENYTENGNFCSVREYFQLMSGGKLNYTNVVVGPVTLSKNRQYYVAHLLVEEALDLAIASGVNLKEFDSRGEKIVDAINFLYAGQTQYIGELWPHNYYLDISRGDMKTHFYMLSSLGRSKEDLSIGTLCHENGHMLCRWPDIYDYGVRDGDFEKSAGLGYYCLMSAGNHNNSGRTPSPVCAYLRYLVGWCDNVVLLDKPGEYQVAHGDYNTAYIFKSRKCHDEEFCNEFFLIENRSQLSLDKYIISSGLAVYHCDTLGSNEWQGGTPTKHYQCGLLQADGHLDLETNRNMGDETDLFKETAGITISHNTLPSSNLWDGSESGLIISNISAPGQIITFQVGTSGVSPAIKAVIPGIEGKEISKRVELIKIIEEAQDKIDEGLEKLRAIA
;
A
#
# COMPACT_ATOMS: atom_id res chain seq x y z
N MET A 1 4.35 5.57 -0.76
CA MET A 1 4.12 6.97 -0.98
C MET A 1 2.83 7.12 -1.82
N SER A 2 2.39 8.33 -2.16
CA SER A 2 1.03 8.53 -2.64
C SER A 2 0.94 8.62 -4.17
N ALA A 3 0.33 7.64 -4.83
CA ALA A 3 0.06 7.68 -6.27
C ALA A 3 -1.14 8.59 -6.61
N ILE A 4 -0.95 9.54 -7.51
CA ILE A 4 -2.02 10.43 -8.02
C ILE A 4 -2.54 9.91 -9.35
N THR A 5 -3.86 9.71 -9.44
CA THR A 5 -4.51 9.06 -10.60
C THR A 5 -5.54 9.98 -11.24
N GLY A 6 -5.07 11.08 -11.82
CA GLY A 6 -5.91 11.96 -12.64
C GLY A 6 -6.66 13.04 -11.85
N GLU A 7 -6.19 13.39 -10.65
CA GLU A 7 -6.70 14.53 -9.89
C GLU A 7 -6.44 15.85 -10.64
N ILE A 8 -7.34 16.84 -10.48
CA ILE A 8 -7.24 18.15 -11.13
C ILE A 8 -6.69 19.17 -10.13
N LEU A 9 -5.53 19.74 -10.44
CA LEU A 9 -4.80 20.68 -9.60
C LEU A 9 -4.52 21.97 -10.36
N THR A 10 -4.23 23.06 -9.64
CA THR A 10 -4.03 24.39 -10.22
C THR A 10 -2.58 24.84 -9.98
N PHE A 11 -1.78 24.88 -11.02
CA PHE A 11 -0.36 25.19 -10.92
C PHE A 11 -0.09 26.65 -11.23
N SER A 12 0.68 27.31 -10.37
CA SER A 12 1.22 28.64 -10.67
C SER A 12 2.44 28.55 -11.57
N GLN A 13 2.70 29.61 -12.31
CA GLN A 13 3.79 29.71 -13.27
C GLN A 13 4.55 31.01 -13.03
N GLU A 14 5.86 31.03 -13.32
CA GLU A 14 6.62 32.29 -13.25
C GLU A 14 6.08 33.33 -14.23
N LYS A 15 5.61 32.88 -15.41
CA LYS A 15 5.06 33.73 -16.46
C LYS A 15 3.70 33.23 -16.92
N GLY A 16 2.65 33.99 -16.60
CA GLY A 16 1.29 33.71 -17.03
C GLY A 16 0.33 33.43 -15.86
N PRO A 17 -0.96 33.23 -16.14
CA PRO A 17 -1.94 32.90 -15.11
C PRO A 17 -1.71 31.48 -14.58
N ASP A 18 -2.32 31.14 -13.45
CA ASP A 18 -2.40 29.77 -12.97
C ASP A 18 -3.09 28.86 -14.00
N VAL A 19 -2.67 27.59 -14.09
CA VAL A 19 -3.22 26.59 -15.03
C VAL A 19 -3.79 25.37 -14.32
N LYS A 20 -4.97 24.91 -14.74
CA LYS A 20 -5.58 23.68 -14.24
C LYS A 20 -5.08 22.47 -15.04
N LEU A 21 -4.42 21.54 -14.36
CA LEU A 21 -3.87 20.33 -14.94
C LEU A 21 -4.38 19.09 -14.24
N ARG A 22 -4.60 18.04 -15.02
CA ARG A 22 -4.82 16.68 -14.55
C ARG A 22 -3.47 16.02 -14.32
N VAL A 23 -3.24 15.47 -13.13
CA VAL A 23 -1.94 14.93 -12.73
C VAL A 23 -2.01 13.42 -12.59
N PHE A 24 -1.00 12.75 -13.14
CA PHE A 24 -0.82 11.32 -12.99
C PHE A 24 0.60 11.03 -12.56
N GLY A 25 0.81 10.12 -11.63
CA GLY A 25 2.15 9.68 -11.26
C GLY A 25 2.29 9.34 -9.80
N ASP A 26 3.54 9.24 -9.40
CA ASP A 26 4.02 8.98 -8.06
C ASP A 26 5.25 9.88 -7.82
N GLU A 27 5.84 9.80 -6.64
CA GLU A 27 7.02 10.57 -6.26
C GLU A 27 8.23 10.37 -7.15
N PHE A 28 8.30 9.29 -7.93
CA PHE A 28 9.43 8.98 -8.79
C PHE A 28 9.21 9.47 -10.22
N TYR A 29 7.97 9.42 -10.69
CA TYR A 29 7.61 9.85 -12.04
C TYR A 29 6.22 10.46 -12.10
N SER A 30 6.09 11.54 -12.87
CA SER A 30 4.81 12.15 -13.12
C SER A 30 4.64 12.75 -14.50
N ARG A 31 3.37 12.89 -14.87
CA ARG A 31 2.92 13.51 -16.10
C ARG A 31 1.69 14.35 -15.84
N TYR A 32 1.53 15.38 -16.67
CA TYR A 32 0.43 16.33 -16.55
C TYR A 32 -0.28 16.45 -17.88
N GLU A 33 -1.60 16.58 -17.81
CA GLU A 33 -2.45 16.87 -18.96
C GLU A 33 -3.26 18.14 -18.68
N ASN A 34 -3.56 18.93 -19.71
CA ASN A 34 -4.61 19.94 -19.58
C ASN A 34 -6.00 19.26 -19.48
N LEU A 35 -7.04 20.04 -19.21
CA LEU A 35 -8.41 19.51 -19.06
C LEU A 35 -8.96 18.82 -20.32
N ASN A 36 -8.36 19.06 -21.49
CA ASN A 36 -8.71 18.45 -22.76
C ASN A 36 -7.90 17.18 -23.07
N GLY A 37 -7.00 16.76 -22.17
CA GLY A 37 -6.20 15.53 -22.31
C GLY A 37 -4.88 15.71 -23.07
N TYR A 38 -4.45 16.94 -23.40
CA TYR A 38 -3.15 17.16 -24.03
C TYR A 38 -2.05 17.19 -22.97
N THR A 39 -0.99 16.41 -23.19
CA THR A 39 0.17 16.38 -22.31
C THR A 39 0.92 17.71 -22.31
N VAL A 40 1.33 18.15 -21.12
CA VAL A 40 2.10 19.38 -20.90
C VAL A 40 3.32 19.12 -20.04
N VAL A 41 4.35 19.94 -20.23
CA VAL A 41 5.55 19.97 -19.40
C VAL A 41 5.85 21.41 -18.98
N TYR A 42 6.45 21.57 -17.80
CA TYR A 42 6.92 22.89 -17.36
C TYR A 42 8.23 23.22 -18.09
N ASP A 43 8.19 24.28 -18.91
CA ASP A 43 9.36 24.80 -19.60
C ASP A 43 10.07 25.80 -18.68
N VAL A 44 11.22 25.39 -18.14
CA VAL A 44 11.99 26.18 -17.17
C VAL A 44 12.55 27.47 -17.77
N ASP A 45 12.88 27.50 -19.06
CA ASP A 45 13.42 28.70 -19.72
C ASP A 45 12.30 29.72 -19.99
N LEU A 46 11.11 29.22 -20.33
CA LEU A 46 9.94 30.05 -20.54
C LEU A 46 9.19 30.39 -19.24
N GLY A 47 9.46 29.68 -18.14
CA GLY A 47 8.82 29.85 -16.85
C GLY A 47 7.33 29.52 -16.84
N ARG A 48 6.89 28.56 -17.68
CA ARG A 48 5.48 28.19 -17.85
C ARG A 48 5.29 26.80 -18.47
N PHE A 49 4.13 26.22 -18.25
CA PHE A 49 3.63 25.00 -18.89
C PHE A 49 3.38 25.22 -20.38
N CYS A 50 3.97 24.35 -21.17
CA CYS A 50 3.80 24.26 -22.61
C CYS A 50 3.30 22.88 -23.00
N TYR A 51 2.64 22.77 -24.16
CA TYR A 51 2.33 21.47 -24.74
C TYR A 51 3.61 20.66 -24.95
N ALA A 52 3.53 19.35 -24.80
CA ALA A 52 4.69 18.46 -24.94
C ALA A 52 4.64 17.68 -26.25
N TYR A 53 5.76 17.62 -26.96
CA TYR A 53 6.01 16.60 -27.96
C TYR A 53 6.56 15.34 -27.29
N LEU A 54 6.30 14.18 -27.89
CA LEU A 54 6.97 12.94 -27.55
C LEU A 54 8.06 12.68 -28.58
N ILE A 55 9.32 12.91 -28.22
CA ILE A 55 10.49 12.76 -29.11
C ILE A 55 11.39 11.68 -28.54
N LYS A 56 11.60 10.60 -29.31
CA LYS A 56 12.38 9.42 -28.87
C LYS A 56 11.91 8.83 -27.53
N GLY A 57 10.62 8.95 -27.23
CA GLY A 57 10.06 8.46 -25.98
C GLY A 57 10.13 9.43 -24.81
N GLU A 58 10.73 10.61 -24.95
CA GLU A 58 10.79 11.62 -23.89
C GLU A 58 9.89 12.81 -24.23
N PHE A 59 9.33 13.44 -23.20
CA PHE A 59 8.58 14.68 -23.33
C PHE A 59 9.53 15.86 -23.53
N VAL A 60 9.31 16.59 -24.62
CA VAL A 60 10.04 17.80 -24.95
C VAL A 60 9.04 18.94 -25.06
N SER A 61 9.34 20.06 -24.40
CA SER A 61 8.51 21.27 -24.51
C SER A 61 8.36 21.69 -25.96
N SER A 62 7.13 22.00 -26.37
CA SER A 62 6.84 22.61 -27.67
C SER A 62 7.11 24.12 -27.70
N GLY A 63 7.35 24.74 -26.53
CA GLY A 63 7.40 26.20 -26.37
C GLY A 63 6.07 26.92 -26.58
N VAL A 64 4.98 26.19 -26.87
CA VAL A 64 3.64 26.76 -27.04
C VAL A 64 2.86 26.59 -25.75
N ASP A 65 2.46 27.72 -25.15
CA ASP A 65 1.71 27.75 -23.89
C ASP A 65 0.21 27.42 -24.07
N LEU A 66 -0.44 27.13 -22.94
CA LEU A 66 -1.83 26.68 -22.88
C LEU A 66 -2.89 27.72 -23.27
N SER A 67 -2.53 28.99 -23.44
CA SER A 67 -3.47 30.01 -23.95
C SER A 67 -3.69 29.92 -25.45
N ARG A 68 -2.86 29.14 -26.15
CA ARG A 68 -2.91 28.94 -27.60
C ARG A 68 -3.45 27.56 -27.95
N ALA A 69 -3.86 27.42 -29.21
CA ALA A 69 -4.23 26.12 -29.76
C ALA A 69 -3.02 25.15 -29.68
N PRO A 70 -3.27 23.85 -29.42
CA PRO A 70 -2.21 22.86 -29.39
C PRO A 70 -1.50 22.82 -30.74
N PRO A 71 -0.15 22.74 -30.76
CA PRO A 71 0.62 22.53 -31.98
C PRO A 71 0.14 21.33 -32.79
N GLU A 72 0.36 21.37 -34.11
CA GLU A 72 0.09 20.23 -34.97
C GLU A 72 0.88 18.98 -34.52
N LYS A 73 0.29 17.80 -34.73
CA LYS A 73 0.89 16.48 -34.44
C LYS A 73 1.19 16.20 -32.97
N ILE A 74 0.48 16.88 -32.06
CA ILE A 74 0.41 16.48 -30.65
C ILE A 74 -0.90 15.72 -30.41
N TRP A 75 -0.78 14.48 -29.96
CA TRP A 75 -1.93 13.65 -29.58
C TRP A 75 -2.25 13.82 -28.09
N ARG A 76 -3.45 13.39 -27.70
CA ARG A 76 -3.88 13.37 -26.30
C ARG A 76 -3.34 12.14 -25.60
N HIS A 77 -3.20 12.24 -24.28
CA HIS A 77 -2.81 11.15 -23.39
C HIS A 77 -1.46 10.53 -23.72
N LEU A 78 -0.52 11.35 -24.21
CA LEU A 78 0.85 10.90 -24.44
C LEU A 78 1.47 10.45 -23.11
N LYS A 79 2.27 9.40 -23.22
CA LYS A 79 3.10 8.85 -22.15
C LYS A 79 4.53 8.78 -22.67
N GLU A 80 5.50 9.11 -21.83
CA GLU A 80 6.90 8.79 -22.12
C GLU A 80 7.05 7.28 -22.31
N SER A 81 8.07 6.90 -23.08
CA SER A 81 8.44 5.50 -23.22
C SER A 81 8.78 4.94 -21.86
N GLU A 82 8.56 3.65 -21.73
CA GLU A 82 8.87 2.88 -20.53
C GLU A 82 10.30 3.09 -20.06
N GLN A 83 11.27 3.05 -20.99
CA GLN A 83 12.68 3.31 -20.69
C GLN A 83 12.90 4.68 -20.04
N VAL A 84 12.34 5.76 -20.60
CA VAL A 84 12.55 7.13 -20.09
C VAL A 84 11.93 7.29 -18.70
N ARG A 85 10.75 6.69 -18.48
CA ARG A 85 10.08 6.70 -17.18
C ARG A 85 10.93 6.01 -16.11
N ASN A 86 11.57 4.89 -16.46
CA ASN A 86 12.43 4.13 -15.56
C ASN A 86 13.75 4.85 -15.29
N ASP A 87 14.38 5.46 -16.29
CA ASP A 87 15.60 6.23 -16.09
C ASP A 87 15.36 7.39 -15.11
N LYS A 88 14.19 8.05 -15.22
CA LYS A 88 13.75 9.09 -14.26
C LYS A 88 13.45 8.52 -12.88
N PHE A 89 12.80 7.35 -12.83
CA PHE A 89 12.54 6.62 -11.58
C PHE A 89 13.83 6.27 -10.86
N GLU A 90 14.75 5.54 -11.49
CA GLU A 90 16.02 5.08 -10.91
C GLU A 90 16.89 6.24 -10.45
N ALA A 91 16.99 7.29 -11.27
CA ALA A 91 17.73 8.50 -10.91
C ALA A 91 17.18 9.17 -9.65
N ARG A 92 15.89 8.99 -9.36
CA ARG A 92 15.25 9.49 -8.14
C ARG A 92 15.33 8.46 -7.00
N TYR A 93 15.08 7.19 -7.26
CA TYR A 93 15.14 6.08 -6.31
C TYR A 93 16.52 5.92 -5.65
N VAL A 94 17.59 5.96 -6.44
CA VAL A 94 18.98 5.92 -5.93
C VAL A 94 19.28 7.09 -5.00
N LYS A 95 18.64 8.25 -5.21
CA LYS A 95 18.74 9.35 -4.26
C LYS A 95 17.97 9.03 -2.99
N MET A 96 16.77 8.43 -3.06
CA MET A 96 15.87 8.21 -1.92
C MET A 96 16.27 7.15 -0.91
N ASN A 97 17.08 6.16 -1.30
CA ASN A 97 17.52 5.14 -0.37
C ASN A 97 18.68 5.61 0.52
N PRO A 98 18.67 5.28 1.82
CA PRO A 98 19.86 5.45 2.65
C PRO A 98 21.02 4.65 2.06
N PRO A 99 22.28 5.10 2.22
CA PRO A 99 23.42 4.23 1.94
C PRO A 99 23.27 2.95 2.76
N ALA A 100 23.37 1.80 2.09
CA ALA A 100 23.28 0.50 2.75
C ALA A 100 24.25 0.46 3.94
N GLU A 101 23.77 0.07 5.12
CA GLU A 101 24.69 -0.22 6.22
C GLU A 101 25.70 -1.29 5.76
N PRO A 102 26.98 -1.22 6.18
CA PRO A 102 28.01 -2.15 5.73
C PRO A 102 27.81 -3.60 6.18
N TYR A 103 26.70 -3.93 6.85
CA TYR A 103 26.33 -5.30 7.16
C TYR A 103 25.51 -5.91 6.02
N GLN A 104 26.20 -6.54 5.08
CA GLN A 104 25.63 -7.47 4.12
C GLN A 104 25.65 -8.87 4.76
N PRO A 105 24.51 -9.47 5.17
CA PRO A 105 24.48 -10.88 5.47
C PRO A 105 24.80 -11.65 4.18
N THR A 106 25.66 -12.67 4.30
CA THR A 106 26.04 -13.56 3.21
C THR A 106 24.83 -14.06 2.42
N ALA A 107 24.99 -14.22 1.11
CA ALA A 107 23.98 -14.50 0.07
C ALA A 107 23.05 -15.72 0.30
N THR A 108 23.14 -16.41 1.44
CA THR A 108 22.25 -17.47 1.90
C THR A 108 21.03 -16.98 2.69
N LEU A 109 20.89 -15.67 2.98
CA LEU A 109 19.73 -15.10 3.69
C LEU A 109 18.67 -14.42 2.79
N LYS A 110 18.83 -14.48 1.46
CA LYS A 110 17.85 -13.91 0.50
C LYS A 110 16.48 -14.59 0.48
N THR A 111 16.28 -15.67 1.23
CA THR A 111 15.00 -16.38 1.38
C THR A 111 14.24 -15.99 2.65
N PHE A 112 14.68 -14.95 3.36
CA PHE A 112 13.86 -14.25 4.36
C PHE A 112 13.80 -12.80 3.92
N GLY A 113 12.61 -12.30 3.53
CA GLY A 113 12.45 -10.87 3.30
C GLY A 113 13.00 -10.13 4.52
N PRO A 114 13.95 -9.19 4.37
CA PRO A 114 14.53 -8.49 5.51
C PRO A 114 13.39 -7.91 6.37
N ASN A 115 13.43 -8.14 7.68
CA ASN A 115 12.42 -7.68 8.65
C ASN A 115 10.98 -8.17 8.40
N LYS A 116 10.79 -9.41 7.88
CA LYS A 116 9.46 -10.05 7.73
C LYS A 116 8.48 -9.24 6.85
N GLY A 117 8.98 -8.57 5.82
CA GLY A 117 8.17 -7.76 4.89
C GLY A 117 8.09 -6.27 5.22
N LEU A 118 8.68 -5.81 6.32
CA LEU A 118 8.80 -4.37 6.64
C LEU A 118 10.07 -3.76 6.02
N LEU A 119 10.06 -2.44 5.79
CA LEU A 119 11.25 -1.72 5.38
C LEU A 119 12.32 -1.76 6.48
N GLU A 120 13.59 -1.76 6.07
CA GLU A 120 14.71 -1.73 7.01
C GLU A 120 14.80 -0.40 7.77
N GLY A 121 15.42 -0.44 8.95
CA GLY A 121 15.72 0.75 9.76
C GLY A 121 14.91 0.86 11.05
N ARG A 122 14.96 2.05 11.64
CA ARG A 122 14.40 2.36 12.96
C ARG A 122 12.87 2.32 12.95
N ARG A 123 12.27 1.63 13.93
CA ARG A 123 10.81 1.58 14.15
C ARG A 123 10.43 2.34 15.42
N LEU A 124 9.29 3.04 15.34
CA LEU A 124 8.64 3.87 16.35
C LEU A 124 7.14 3.55 16.40
N SER A 125 6.80 2.27 16.31
CA SER A 125 5.41 1.80 16.18
C SER A 125 4.67 1.69 17.53
N GLU A 126 5.29 2.02 18.65
CA GLU A 126 4.67 1.93 19.98
C GLU A 126 5.19 3.00 20.95
N GLY A 127 4.40 3.27 21.98
CA GLY A 127 4.69 4.26 23.02
C GLY A 127 4.31 5.69 22.64
N ASP A 128 4.83 6.64 23.41
CA ASP A 128 4.65 8.07 23.21
C ASP A 128 5.74 8.61 22.28
N ILE A 129 5.37 8.93 21.04
CA ILE A 129 6.27 9.50 20.05
C ILE A 129 5.88 10.95 19.80
N LYS A 130 6.85 11.86 19.91
CA LYS A 130 6.65 13.28 19.64
C LYS A 130 7.39 13.65 18.35
N GLY A 131 6.62 13.99 17.31
CA GLY A 131 7.11 14.52 16.05
C GLY A 131 7.30 16.04 16.09
N LEU A 132 8.21 16.53 15.24
CA LEU A 132 8.42 17.96 14.99
C LEU A 132 7.78 18.32 13.65
N THR A 133 6.77 19.18 13.65
CA THR A 133 6.17 19.70 12.42
C THR A 133 6.58 21.15 12.18
N ILE A 134 7.32 21.40 11.11
CA ILE A 134 7.79 22.73 10.73
C ILE A 134 6.92 23.25 9.60
N LEU A 135 6.22 24.35 9.85
CA LEU A 135 5.49 25.09 8.82
C LEU A 135 6.49 25.95 8.05
N VAL A 136 6.46 25.83 6.72
CA VAL A 136 7.42 26.45 5.83
C VAL A 136 6.69 27.38 4.87
N GLN A 137 7.18 28.59 4.69
CA GLN A 137 6.71 29.49 3.64
C GLN A 137 7.88 29.99 2.80
N PHE A 138 7.59 30.28 1.55
CA PHE A 138 8.60 30.75 0.60
C PHE A 138 8.69 32.28 0.66
N LYS A 139 9.69 32.85 -0.02
CA LYS A 139 9.81 34.31 -0.12
C LYS A 139 8.60 34.94 -0.82
N ASP A 140 8.10 34.30 -1.87
CA ASP A 140 7.00 34.74 -2.74
C ASP A 140 5.64 34.10 -2.42
N VAL A 141 5.62 32.92 -1.79
CA VAL A 141 4.38 32.21 -1.44
C VAL A 141 4.22 32.13 0.08
N LYS A 142 3.16 32.74 0.59
CA LYS A 142 2.78 32.76 2.02
C LYS A 142 1.55 31.88 2.25
N SER A 143 1.46 31.31 3.45
CA SER A 143 0.29 30.50 3.84
C SER A 143 -0.71 31.36 4.61
N THR A 144 -2.00 31.11 4.38
CA THR A 144 -3.09 31.59 5.26
C THR A 144 -3.43 30.58 6.34
N VAL A 145 -2.96 29.33 6.20
CA VAL A 145 -3.08 28.29 7.23
C VAL A 145 -2.17 28.66 8.39
N ILE A 146 -2.75 28.77 9.59
CA ILE A 146 -2.01 29.12 10.80
C ILE A 146 -1.58 27.87 11.56
N ARG A 147 -0.66 28.06 12.52
CA ARG A 147 -0.12 26.99 13.36
C ARG A 147 -1.22 26.19 14.06
N GLU A 148 -2.24 26.88 14.56
CA GLU A 148 -3.36 26.31 15.29
C GLU A 148 -4.24 25.41 14.40
N ASP A 149 -4.40 25.73 13.11
CA ASP A 149 -5.15 24.88 12.16
C ASP A 149 -4.45 23.52 12.01
N VAL A 150 -3.12 23.56 11.83
CA VAL A 150 -2.31 22.35 11.66
C VAL A 150 -2.21 21.57 12.97
N ASP A 151 -2.02 22.24 14.09
CA ASP A 151 -1.96 21.59 15.41
C ASP A 151 -3.24 20.81 15.70
N ARG A 152 -4.40 21.38 15.40
CA ARG A 152 -5.68 20.67 15.54
C ARG A 152 -5.82 19.49 14.59
N MET A 153 -5.38 19.62 13.33
CA MET A 153 -5.39 18.50 12.38
C MET A 153 -4.47 17.36 12.82
N LEU A 154 -3.32 17.67 13.43
CA LEU A 154 -2.35 16.66 13.84
C LEU A 154 -2.68 16.03 15.19
N ASN A 155 -3.11 16.83 16.16
CA ASN A 155 -3.20 16.44 17.58
C ASN A 155 -4.61 16.48 18.17
N GLY A 156 -5.56 17.13 17.49
CA GLY A 156 -6.87 17.44 18.03
C GLY A 156 -7.67 16.19 18.38
N GLU A 157 -8.40 16.26 19.48
CA GLU A 157 -9.38 15.25 19.86
C GLU A 157 -10.69 15.50 19.11
N ASN A 158 -11.31 14.43 18.63
CA ASN A 158 -12.52 14.40 17.81
C ASN A 158 -12.44 15.38 16.61
N TYR A 159 -11.28 15.45 15.95
CA TYR A 159 -11.06 16.41 14.89
C TYR A 159 -11.87 16.05 13.64
N THR A 160 -12.77 16.95 13.23
CA THR A 160 -13.67 16.73 12.08
C THR A 160 -13.69 17.90 11.09
N GLU A 161 -12.77 18.86 11.24
CA GLU A 161 -12.75 20.04 10.38
C GLU A 161 -12.42 19.69 8.94
N ASN A 162 -12.95 20.51 8.02
CA ASN A 162 -12.80 20.34 6.58
C ASN A 162 -13.29 18.98 6.05
N GLY A 163 -14.11 18.26 6.83
CA GLY A 163 -14.61 16.93 6.49
C GLY A 163 -13.64 15.79 6.78
N ASN A 164 -12.54 16.06 7.51
CA ASN A 164 -11.65 15.00 8.00
C ASN A 164 -12.40 14.08 8.96
N PHE A 165 -12.04 12.80 8.97
CA PHE A 165 -12.67 11.83 9.86
C PHE A 165 -12.18 11.94 11.32
N CYS A 166 -10.87 12.20 11.49
CA CYS A 166 -10.18 12.30 12.77
C CYS A 166 -8.88 13.09 12.59
N SER A 167 -8.12 13.32 13.66
CA SER A 167 -6.75 13.85 13.56
C SER A 167 -5.74 12.75 13.18
N VAL A 168 -4.52 13.15 12.79
CA VAL A 168 -3.42 12.20 12.53
C VAL A 168 -3.12 11.35 13.77
N ARG A 169 -3.08 11.97 14.96
CA ARG A 169 -2.90 11.27 16.23
C ARG A 169 -3.98 10.21 16.45
N GLU A 170 -5.25 10.59 16.28
CA GLU A 170 -6.39 9.68 16.47
C GLU A 170 -6.37 8.54 15.46
N TYR A 171 -5.99 8.80 14.20
CA TYR A 171 -5.83 7.74 13.19
C TYR A 171 -4.83 6.67 13.67
N PHE A 172 -3.63 7.08 14.11
CA PHE A 172 -2.62 6.13 14.60
C PHE A 172 -3.04 5.44 15.90
N GLN A 173 -3.75 6.13 16.81
CA GLN A 173 -4.31 5.52 18.00
C GLN A 173 -5.36 4.45 17.67
N LEU A 174 -6.27 4.73 16.73
CA LEU A 174 -7.29 3.78 16.28
C LEU A 174 -6.65 2.55 15.62
N MET A 175 -5.71 2.76 14.70
CA MET A 175 -5.05 1.65 13.99
C MET A 175 -4.17 0.79 14.89
N SER A 176 -3.56 1.39 15.93
CA SER A 176 -2.65 0.68 16.83
C SER A 176 -3.30 0.11 18.08
N GLY A 177 -4.62 0.26 18.24
CA GLY A 177 -5.29 -0.13 19.48
C GLY A 177 -4.89 0.69 20.70
N GLY A 178 -4.36 1.89 20.48
CA GLY A 178 -3.79 2.74 21.52
C GLY A 178 -2.34 2.45 21.88
N LYS A 179 -1.66 1.51 21.20
CA LYS A 179 -0.24 1.21 21.43
C LYS A 179 0.69 2.34 21.01
N LEU A 180 0.31 3.12 20.01
CA LEU A 180 1.06 4.27 19.54
C LEU A 180 0.30 5.57 19.82
N ASN A 181 0.93 6.46 20.58
CA ASN A 181 0.48 7.82 20.78
C ASN A 181 1.42 8.79 20.05
N TYR A 182 1.13 9.05 18.78
CA TYR A 182 1.92 9.98 17.96
C TYR A 182 1.38 11.41 18.05
N THR A 183 2.13 12.29 18.71
CA THR A 183 1.81 13.72 18.85
C THR A 183 2.81 14.56 18.08
N ASN A 184 2.47 15.80 17.77
CA ASN A 184 3.34 16.70 17.02
C ASN A 184 3.46 18.06 17.71
N VAL A 185 4.66 18.65 17.71
CA VAL A 185 4.83 20.07 18.05
C VAL A 185 4.92 20.86 16.76
N VAL A 186 3.95 21.74 16.53
CA VAL A 186 3.89 22.58 15.33
C VAL A 186 4.62 23.91 15.56
N VAL A 187 5.59 24.21 14.71
CA VAL A 187 6.43 25.42 14.78
C VAL A 187 6.43 26.18 13.45
N GLY A 188 6.74 27.48 13.51
CA GLY A 188 6.75 28.36 12.33
C GLY A 188 5.44 29.16 12.16
N PRO A 189 5.20 29.73 10.96
CA PRO A 189 5.92 29.46 9.73
C PRO A 189 7.32 30.08 9.67
N VAL A 190 8.32 29.29 9.29
CA VAL A 190 9.65 29.79 8.92
C VAL A 190 9.64 30.28 7.47
N THR A 191 10.31 31.39 7.19
CA THR A 191 10.37 31.95 5.83
C THR A 191 11.69 31.59 5.16
N LEU A 192 11.63 30.78 4.12
CA LEU A 192 12.78 30.44 3.30
C LEU A 192 13.29 31.66 2.51
N SER A 193 14.59 31.65 2.21
CA SER A 193 15.31 32.77 1.59
C SER A 193 15.05 32.96 0.10
N LYS A 194 14.56 31.92 -0.60
CA LYS A 194 14.28 31.93 -2.04
C LYS A 194 12.79 31.77 -2.35
N ASN A 195 12.45 32.00 -3.61
CA ASN A 195 11.11 31.79 -4.14
C ASN A 195 10.82 30.29 -4.29
N ARG A 196 9.55 29.88 -4.29
CA ARG A 196 9.13 28.46 -4.37
C ARG A 196 9.79 27.72 -5.53
N GLN A 197 9.91 28.36 -6.70
CA GLN A 197 10.49 27.73 -7.88
C GLN A 197 11.94 27.25 -7.67
N TYR A 198 12.74 27.94 -6.86
CA TYR A 198 14.10 27.51 -6.55
C TYR A 198 14.11 26.13 -5.89
N TYR A 199 13.17 25.90 -4.97
CA TYR A 199 13.06 24.65 -4.21
C TYR A 199 12.42 23.51 -4.99
N VAL A 200 11.95 23.71 -6.23
CA VAL A 200 11.60 22.60 -7.12
C VAL A 200 12.84 21.76 -7.44
N ALA A 201 14.02 22.38 -7.54
CA ALA A 201 15.28 21.72 -7.84
C ALA A 201 16.23 21.60 -6.62
N HIS A 202 15.83 22.13 -5.45
CA HIS A 202 16.68 22.18 -4.26
C HIS A 202 15.87 21.82 -3.01
N LEU A 203 16.37 20.90 -2.20
CA LEU A 203 15.68 20.46 -1.01
C LEU A 203 15.60 21.58 0.04
N LEU A 204 14.41 21.82 0.59
CA LEU A 204 14.16 22.89 1.58
C LEU A 204 14.49 22.51 3.03
N VAL A 205 14.73 21.23 3.29
CA VAL A 205 14.75 20.63 4.63
C VAL A 205 15.82 21.24 5.54
N GLU A 206 17.04 21.38 5.04
CA GLU A 206 18.16 21.89 5.84
C GLU A 206 17.92 23.34 6.28
N GLU A 207 17.52 24.21 5.34
CA GLU A 207 17.23 25.62 5.63
C GLU A 207 16.03 25.77 6.58
N ALA A 208 14.96 25.01 6.36
CA ALA A 208 13.78 25.04 7.21
C ALA A 208 14.09 24.59 8.65
N LEU A 209 14.89 23.53 8.79
CA LEU A 209 15.33 23.01 10.09
C LEU A 209 16.18 24.05 10.84
N ASP A 210 17.14 24.67 10.16
CA ASP A 210 18.01 25.69 10.76
C ASP A 210 17.24 26.90 11.25
N LEU A 211 16.25 27.35 10.47
CA LEU A 211 15.36 28.44 10.88
C LEU A 211 14.49 28.05 12.08
N ALA A 212 14.01 26.80 12.14
CA ALA A 212 13.25 26.31 13.28
C ALA A 212 14.11 26.27 14.55
N ILE A 213 15.34 25.74 14.47
CA ILE A 213 16.29 25.72 15.60
C ILE A 213 16.60 27.15 16.06
N ALA A 214 16.87 28.06 15.12
CA ALA A 214 17.13 29.47 15.42
C ALA A 214 15.93 30.17 16.09
N SER A 215 14.71 29.69 15.86
CA SER A 215 13.49 30.18 16.53
C SER A 215 13.27 29.61 17.94
N GLY A 216 14.17 28.73 18.41
CA GLY A 216 14.15 28.18 19.78
C GLY A 216 13.75 26.71 19.89
N VAL A 217 13.60 25.99 18.77
CA VAL A 217 13.31 24.56 18.79
C VAL A 217 14.49 23.78 19.37
N ASN A 218 14.20 23.00 20.41
CA ASN A 218 15.16 22.08 21.02
C ASN A 218 14.94 20.66 20.48
N LEU A 219 15.85 20.19 19.63
CA LEU A 219 15.73 18.87 18.97
C LEU A 219 15.71 17.68 19.96
N LYS A 220 16.23 17.86 21.18
CA LYS A 220 16.25 16.81 22.22
C LYS A 220 14.86 16.40 22.70
N GLU A 221 13.85 17.25 22.49
CA GLU A 221 12.46 16.96 22.90
C GLU A 221 11.78 15.89 22.02
N PHE A 222 12.40 15.55 20.89
CA PHE A 222 11.87 14.67 19.85
C PHE A 222 12.68 13.38 19.72
N ASP A 223 13.34 12.94 20.80
CA ASP A 223 14.12 11.70 20.85
C ASP A 223 13.59 10.80 21.99
N SER A 224 12.53 10.06 21.70
CA SER A 224 11.88 9.15 22.64
C SER A 224 12.77 7.98 23.07
N ARG A 225 13.82 7.66 22.30
CA ARG A 225 14.70 6.51 22.56
C ARG A 225 16.06 6.89 23.17
N GLY A 226 16.36 8.18 23.30
CA GLY A 226 17.63 8.67 23.86
C GLY A 226 18.84 8.34 22.98
N GLU A 227 18.63 8.17 21.68
CA GLU A 227 19.66 7.75 20.71
C GLU A 227 20.37 8.93 20.06
N LYS A 228 20.00 10.15 20.44
CA LYS A 228 20.39 11.41 19.81
C LYS A 228 19.90 11.54 18.38
N ILE A 229 18.78 10.91 18.07
CA ILE A 229 18.13 10.94 16.76
C ILE A 229 16.74 11.56 16.94
N VAL A 230 16.41 12.55 16.10
CA VAL A 230 15.05 13.08 16.04
C VAL A 230 14.13 12.03 15.43
N ASP A 231 13.09 11.65 16.16
CA ASP A 231 12.19 10.54 15.86
C ASP A 231 11.45 10.71 14.55
N ALA A 232 10.82 11.87 14.39
CA ALA A 232 9.90 12.16 13.30
C ALA A 232 9.92 13.66 12.99
N ILE A 233 10.13 14.01 11.73
CA ILE A 233 10.11 15.42 11.26
C ILE A 233 9.19 15.55 10.06
N ASN A 234 8.26 16.50 10.16
CA ASN A 234 7.30 16.81 9.11
C ASN A 234 7.55 18.25 8.61
N PHE A 235 7.76 18.42 7.31
CA PHE A 235 7.88 19.73 6.68
C PHE A 235 6.62 20.02 5.86
N LEU A 236 5.86 21.04 6.27
CA LEU A 236 4.62 21.42 5.60
C LEU A 236 4.77 22.79 4.94
N TYR A 237 4.89 22.82 3.62
CA TYR A 237 5.14 24.06 2.88
C TYR A 237 3.87 24.78 2.43
N ALA A 238 3.95 26.10 2.30
CA ALA A 238 2.85 26.98 1.93
C ALA A 238 2.39 26.81 0.47
N GLY A 239 1.07 26.83 0.27
CA GLY A 239 0.43 26.76 -1.03
C GLY A 239 0.04 25.33 -1.42
N GLN A 240 -0.65 25.19 -2.56
CA GLN A 240 -1.08 23.88 -3.05
C GLN A 240 0.09 22.92 -3.20
N THR A 241 -0.19 21.63 -2.99
CA THR A 241 0.67 20.51 -3.33
C THR A 241 1.25 20.64 -4.73
N GLN A 242 2.57 20.70 -4.76
CA GLN A 242 3.38 20.68 -5.95
C GLN A 242 3.77 19.24 -6.21
N TYR A 243 3.41 18.74 -7.37
CA TYR A 243 3.75 17.41 -7.82
C TYR A 243 4.97 17.50 -8.73
N ILE A 244 6.04 18.16 -8.32
CA ILE A 244 7.22 18.39 -9.17
C ILE A 244 8.51 18.46 -8.34
N GLY A 245 9.55 17.76 -8.81
CA GLY A 245 10.90 17.82 -8.23
C GLY A 245 10.91 17.57 -6.72
N GLU A 246 11.73 18.32 -6.00
CA GLU A 246 11.89 18.20 -4.54
C GLU A 246 10.66 18.65 -3.73
N LEU A 247 9.66 19.26 -4.37
CA LEU A 247 8.41 19.66 -3.71
C LEU A 247 7.29 18.61 -3.82
N TRP A 248 7.49 17.54 -4.61
CA TRP A 248 6.59 16.39 -4.60
C TRP A 248 6.51 15.78 -3.20
N PRO A 249 5.33 15.48 -2.62
CA PRO A 249 5.24 14.91 -1.29
C PRO A 249 5.98 13.57 -1.13
N HIS A 250 6.88 13.46 -0.18
CA HIS A 250 7.73 12.28 -0.03
C HIS A 250 8.19 12.05 1.40
N ASN A 251 8.65 10.83 1.67
CA ASN A 251 9.49 10.47 2.82
C ASN A 251 10.93 10.20 2.36
N TYR A 252 11.92 10.67 3.11
CA TYR A 252 13.32 10.52 2.73
C TYR A 252 14.26 10.43 3.94
N TYR A 253 15.39 9.76 3.74
CA TYR A 253 16.46 9.66 4.72
C TYR A 253 17.47 10.81 4.57
N LEU A 254 17.63 11.62 5.62
CA LEU A 254 18.62 12.68 5.63
C LEU A 254 19.30 12.72 7.00
N ASP A 255 20.60 12.46 7.04
CA ASP A 255 21.41 12.54 8.25
C ASP A 255 22.14 13.89 8.28
N ILE A 256 21.54 14.84 9.00
CA ILE A 256 22.12 16.15 9.27
C ILE A 256 22.33 16.25 10.77
N SER A 257 23.57 16.51 11.17
CA SER A 257 23.92 16.77 12.57
C SER A 257 23.74 18.25 12.92
N ARG A 258 23.11 18.51 14.07
CA ARG A 258 22.97 19.83 14.69
C ARG A 258 23.24 19.70 16.19
N GLY A 259 24.42 20.16 16.61
CA GLY A 259 24.91 19.92 17.97
C GLY A 259 25.17 18.43 18.22
N ASP A 260 24.56 17.88 19.26
CA ASP A 260 24.63 16.45 19.58
C ASP A 260 23.50 15.61 18.98
N MET A 261 22.53 16.24 18.31
CA MET A 261 21.39 15.58 17.68
C MET A 261 21.60 15.40 16.18
N LYS A 262 20.99 14.34 15.62
CA LYS A 262 20.90 14.14 14.17
C LYS A 262 19.49 13.89 13.68
N THR A 263 19.22 14.25 12.44
CA THR A 263 17.99 13.85 11.73
C THR A 263 18.11 12.43 11.19
N HIS A 264 16.98 11.85 10.77
CA HIS A 264 16.94 10.53 10.17
C HIS A 264 15.91 10.53 9.03
N PHE A 265 14.71 9.99 9.24
CA PHE A 265 13.62 10.14 8.27
C PHE A 265 12.92 11.48 8.48
N TYR A 266 12.53 12.10 7.37
CA TYR A 266 11.58 13.21 7.36
C TYR A 266 10.50 12.94 6.33
N MET A 267 9.37 13.62 6.47
CA MET A 267 8.40 13.76 5.38
C MET A 267 8.24 15.23 4.98
N LEU A 268 7.87 15.44 3.73
CA LEU A 268 7.61 16.74 3.15
C LEU A 268 6.26 16.71 2.42
N SER A 269 5.41 17.68 2.69
CA SER A 269 4.11 17.83 2.03
C SER A 269 3.65 19.29 2.04
N SER A 270 2.50 19.59 1.43
CA SER A 270 1.95 20.95 1.35
C SER A 270 0.87 21.20 2.40
N LEU A 271 0.68 22.47 2.76
CA LEU A 271 -0.42 22.97 3.59
C LEU A 271 -1.71 23.26 2.80
N GLY A 272 -1.69 23.16 1.48
CA GLY A 272 -2.79 23.61 0.65
C GLY A 272 -2.84 25.14 0.49
N ARG A 273 -3.88 25.65 -0.17
CA ARG A 273 -4.06 27.09 -0.39
C ARG A 273 -4.65 27.81 0.80
N SER A 274 -5.48 27.09 1.56
CA SER A 274 -6.19 27.57 2.72
C SER A 274 -6.47 26.40 3.65
N LYS A 275 -6.97 26.69 4.85
CA LYS A 275 -7.25 25.66 5.86
C LYS A 275 -8.23 24.60 5.36
N GLU A 276 -9.13 24.94 4.43
CA GLU A 276 -10.12 24.03 3.85
C GLU A 276 -9.51 22.90 3.00
N ASP A 277 -8.26 23.08 2.55
CA ASP A 277 -7.49 22.08 1.82
C ASP A 277 -6.78 21.07 2.75
N LEU A 278 -6.75 21.31 4.06
CA LEU A 278 -6.08 20.43 5.02
C LEU A 278 -6.74 19.05 5.07
N SER A 279 -5.96 18.01 4.81
CA SER A 279 -6.39 16.62 4.88
C SER A 279 -5.32 15.72 5.50
N ILE A 280 -5.75 14.64 6.15
CA ILE A 280 -4.85 13.77 6.92
C ILE A 280 -4.21 12.64 6.10
N GLY A 281 -4.76 12.28 4.94
CA GLY A 281 -4.45 11.04 4.24
C GLY A 281 -2.97 10.88 3.86
N THR A 282 -2.41 11.84 3.12
CA THR A 282 -0.98 11.85 2.78
C THR A 282 -0.11 11.92 4.03
N LEU A 283 -0.51 12.69 5.06
CA LEU A 283 0.25 12.78 6.31
C LEU A 283 0.32 11.42 7.01
N CYS A 284 -0.82 10.73 7.14
CA CYS A 284 -0.87 9.39 7.75
C CYS A 284 -0.04 8.38 6.94
N HIS A 285 -0.13 8.43 5.61
CA HIS A 285 0.64 7.55 4.73
C HIS A 285 2.15 7.72 4.94
N GLU A 286 2.66 8.95 4.81
CA GLU A 286 4.10 9.24 4.93
C GLU A 286 4.63 9.01 6.36
N ASN A 287 3.79 9.25 7.37
CA ASN A 287 4.13 8.92 8.75
C ASN A 287 4.10 7.40 9.01
N GLY A 288 3.31 6.62 8.26
CA GLY A 288 3.33 5.17 8.30
C GLY A 288 4.71 4.61 7.90
N HIS A 289 5.31 5.15 6.84
CA HIS A 289 6.69 4.82 6.47
C HIS A 289 7.69 5.23 7.57
N MET A 290 7.55 6.45 8.11
CA MET A 290 8.49 7.00 9.10
C MET A 290 8.46 6.25 10.44
N LEU A 291 7.26 5.99 10.95
CA LEU A 291 7.04 5.44 12.29
C LEU A 291 7.07 3.91 12.26
N CYS A 292 6.41 3.30 11.28
CA CYS A 292 6.14 1.86 11.29
C CYS A 292 7.01 1.08 10.32
N ARG A 293 7.75 1.79 9.44
CA ARG A 293 8.52 1.17 8.35
C ARG A 293 7.65 0.29 7.46
N TRP A 294 6.38 0.63 7.31
CA TRP A 294 5.53 -0.05 6.35
C TRP A 294 6.04 0.19 4.94
N PRO A 295 6.10 -0.84 4.09
CA PRO A 295 6.33 -0.66 2.67
C PRO A 295 5.06 -0.11 2.01
N ASP A 296 5.23 0.39 0.80
CA ASP A 296 4.11 0.48 -0.11
C ASP A 296 3.63 -0.90 -0.51
N ILE A 297 2.31 -0.99 -0.63
CA ILE A 297 1.65 -2.24 -1.00
C ILE A 297 1.06 -2.25 -2.40
N TYR A 298 1.49 -1.30 -3.22
CA TYR A 298 1.35 -1.27 -4.68
C TYR A 298 2.73 -1.40 -5.33
N ASP A 299 2.76 -1.65 -6.64
CA ASP A 299 4.00 -1.78 -7.39
C ASP A 299 4.25 -0.62 -8.34
N TYR A 300 5.48 -0.15 -8.34
CA TYR A 300 6.03 0.81 -9.28
C TYR A 300 6.48 0.19 -10.61
N GLY A 301 6.63 -1.13 -10.68
CA GLY A 301 6.90 -1.92 -11.88
C GLY A 301 8.35 -1.81 -12.35
N VAL A 302 9.32 -1.79 -11.42
CA VAL A 302 10.76 -1.71 -11.80
C VAL A 302 11.74 -2.32 -10.79
N ARG A 303 11.39 -2.53 -9.50
CA ARG A 303 12.40 -2.97 -8.52
C ARG A 303 12.98 -4.37 -8.78
N ASP A 304 12.33 -5.16 -9.64
CA ASP A 304 12.69 -6.55 -9.93
C ASP A 304 12.97 -6.86 -11.40
N GLY A 305 13.16 -5.81 -12.20
CA GLY A 305 13.53 -5.91 -13.61
C GLY A 305 12.40 -6.38 -14.54
N ASP A 306 11.16 -6.45 -14.06
CA ASP A 306 9.95 -6.40 -14.87
C ASP A 306 9.39 -4.97 -14.92
N PHE A 307 8.41 -4.76 -15.80
CA PHE A 307 7.85 -3.45 -16.14
C PHE A 307 6.37 -3.33 -15.73
N GLU A 308 5.87 -4.29 -14.95
CA GLU A 308 4.45 -4.45 -14.66
C GLU A 308 4.09 -3.66 -13.42
N LYS A 309 3.33 -2.58 -13.57
CA LYS A 309 2.77 -1.87 -12.41
C LYS A 309 1.62 -2.66 -11.81
N SER A 310 1.40 -2.48 -10.52
CA SER A 310 0.25 -3.00 -9.77
C SER A 310 -0.37 -1.90 -8.93
N ALA A 311 -1.69 -1.88 -8.84
CA ALA A 311 -2.42 -1.06 -7.87
C ALA A 311 -2.29 -1.59 -6.43
N GLY A 312 -1.77 -2.80 -6.25
CA GLY A 312 -1.58 -3.39 -4.94
C GLY A 312 -2.90 -3.66 -4.25
N LEU A 313 -3.11 -3.08 -3.08
CA LEU A 313 -4.42 -3.08 -2.42
C LEU A 313 -5.33 -1.89 -2.81
N GLY A 314 -4.95 -1.08 -3.80
CA GLY A 314 -5.74 0.03 -4.31
C GLY A 314 -6.29 0.95 -3.21
N TYR A 315 -7.57 1.32 -3.33
CA TYR A 315 -8.27 2.16 -2.36
C TYR A 315 -8.58 1.46 -1.01
N TYR A 316 -8.21 0.19 -0.86
CA TYR A 316 -8.48 -0.60 0.35
C TYR A 316 -7.37 -0.52 1.40
N CYS A 317 -6.31 0.28 1.23
CA CYS A 317 -5.32 0.43 2.29
C CYS A 317 -4.66 1.80 2.27
N LEU A 318 -4.35 2.31 3.47
CA LEU A 318 -3.54 3.52 3.63
C LEU A 318 -2.25 3.47 2.82
N MET A 319 -1.53 2.36 2.84
CA MET A 319 -0.21 2.19 2.17
C MET A 319 -0.33 1.88 0.66
N SER A 320 -1.51 2.09 0.09
CA SER A 320 -1.75 2.18 -1.36
C SER A 320 -2.60 3.43 -1.64
N ALA A 321 -3.47 3.43 -2.64
CA ALA A 321 -4.29 4.59 -3.02
C ALA A 321 -5.33 4.98 -1.96
N GLY A 322 -5.55 4.18 -0.92
CA GLY A 322 -6.53 4.44 0.13
C GLY A 322 -6.25 5.71 0.95
N ASN A 323 -5.04 6.28 0.90
CA ASN A 323 -4.76 7.59 1.48
C ASN A 323 -5.47 8.74 0.74
N HIS A 324 -5.96 8.53 -0.49
CA HIS A 324 -6.68 9.53 -1.29
C HIS A 324 -8.20 9.47 -1.10
N ASN A 325 -8.72 8.49 -0.37
CA ASN A 325 -10.15 8.35 -0.12
C ASN A 325 -10.76 9.64 0.45
N ASN A 326 -11.90 10.06 -0.12
CA ASN A 326 -12.55 11.32 0.22
C ASN A 326 -11.62 12.56 0.10
N SER A 327 -10.77 12.57 -0.95
CA SER A 327 -9.71 13.58 -1.14
C SER A 327 -8.73 13.66 0.04
N GLY A 328 -8.40 12.49 0.61
CA GLY A 328 -7.51 12.33 1.76
C GLY A 328 -8.10 12.72 3.11
N ARG A 329 -9.39 13.04 3.18
CA ARG A 329 -10.07 13.39 4.44
C ARG A 329 -10.48 12.17 5.26
N THR A 330 -10.67 11.03 4.61
CA THR A 330 -11.05 9.77 5.26
C THR A 330 -10.18 8.66 4.68
N PRO A 331 -8.88 8.63 5.03
CA PRO A 331 -7.99 7.60 4.52
C PRO A 331 -8.46 6.22 4.98
N SER A 332 -8.26 5.23 4.11
CA SER A 332 -8.54 3.84 4.44
C SER A 332 -7.76 3.39 5.68
N PRO A 333 -8.28 2.45 6.49
CA PRO A 333 -7.47 1.74 7.47
C PRO A 333 -6.22 1.13 6.81
N VAL A 334 -5.13 1.06 7.57
CA VAL A 334 -4.01 0.20 7.17
C VAL A 334 -4.44 -1.26 7.31
N CYS A 335 -4.15 -2.09 6.30
CA CYS A 335 -4.60 -3.48 6.24
C CYS A 335 -4.07 -4.31 7.42
N ALA A 336 -4.82 -5.36 7.80
CA ALA A 336 -4.46 -6.23 8.92
C ALA A 336 -3.05 -6.82 8.79
N TYR A 337 -2.56 -7.08 7.57
CA TYR A 337 -1.21 -7.59 7.35
C TYR A 337 -0.15 -6.67 7.95
N LEU A 338 -0.20 -5.38 7.61
CA LEU A 338 0.77 -4.40 8.09
C LEU A 338 0.59 -4.10 9.59
N ARG A 339 -0.64 -4.13 10.11
CA ARG A 339 -0.90 -4.02 11.57
C ARG A 339 -0.30 -5.21 12.33
N TYR A 340 -0.47 -6.42 11.80
CA TYR A 340 0.05 -7.64 12.38
C TYR A 340 1.59 -7.63 12.40
N LEU A 341 2.25 -7.24 11.31
CA LEU A 341 3.72 -7.20 11.23
C LEU A 341 4.37 -6.23 12.22
N VAL A 342 3.72 -5.11 12.54
CA VAL A 342 4.23 -4.14 13.53
C VAL A 342 3.75 -4.42 14.95
N GLY A 343 3.04 -5.54 15.16
CA GLY A 343 2.63 -5.99 16.49
C GLY A 343 1.44 -5.24 17.06
N TRP A 344 0.59 -4.64 16.23
CA TRP A 344 -0.59 -3.90 16.71
C TRP A 344 -1.77 -4.79 17.05
N CYS A 345 -1.88 -5.99 16.46
CA CYS A 345 -2.94 -6.93 16.79
C CYS A 345 -2.62 -7.71 18.08
N ASP A 346 -3.29 -7.38 19.19
CA ASP A 346 -3.19 -8.14 20.45
C ASP A 346 -3.91 -9.48 20.40
N ASN A 347 -4.97 -9.57 19.60
CA ASN A 347 -5.76 -10.78 19.45
C ASN A 347 -5.45 -11.44 18.11
N VAL A 348 -5.05 -12.70 18.14
CA VAL A 348 -4.88 -13.53 16.93
C VAL A 348 -5.90 -14.66 16.99
N VAL A 349 -6.87 -14.63 16.09
CA VAL A 349 -7.87 -15.69 15.93
C VAL A 349 -7.40 -16.62 14.84
N LEU A 350 -7.00 -17.84 15.20
CA LEU A 350 -6.61 -18.87 14.23
C LEU A 350 -7.86 -19.50 13.62
N LEU A 351 -7.88 -19.59 12.28
CA LEU A 351 -8.96 -20.19 11.49
C LEU A 351 -8.68 -21.67 11.19
N ASP A 352 -8.03 -22.37 12.11
CA ASP A 352 -7.55 -23.75 11.92
C ASP A 352 -8.61 -24.84 12.20
N LYS A 353 -9.78 -24.43 12.71
CA LYS A 353 -10.89 -25.33 13.05
C LYS A 353 -12.12 -25.02 12.20
N PRO A 354 -12.81 -26.06 11.67
CA PRO A 354 -14.09 -25.85 11.02
C PRO A 354 -15.13 -25.25 11.96
N GLY A 355 -15.91 -24.29 11.47
CA GLY A 355 -16.94 -23.63 12.26
C GLY A 355 -17.34 -22.25 11.73
N GLU A 356 -18.32 -21.65 12.38
CA GLU A 356 -18.74 -20.28 12.12
C GLU A 356 -17.84 -19.29 12.88
N TYR A 357 -17.37 -18.27 12.17
CA TYR A 357 -16.58 -17.16 12.68
C TYR A 357 -17.30 -15.85 12.42
N GLN A 358 -17.02 -14.86 13.27
CA GLN A 358 -17.57 -13.52 13.17
C GLN A 358 -16.43 -12.52 13.19
N VAL A 359 -16.42 -11.57 12.26
CA VAL A 359 -15.44 -10.49 12.18
C VAL A 359 -16.17 -9.16 12.28
N ALA A 360 -15.83 -8.40 13.31
CA ALA A 360 -16.40 -7.08 13.56
C ALA A 360 -15.67 -6.02 12.73
N HIS A 361 -16.44 -5.09 12.15
CA HIS A 361 -15.88 -3.91 11.51
C HIS A 361 -15.31 -2.95 12.57
N GLY A 362 -14.13 -2.40 12.31
CA GLY A 362 -13.46 -1.44 13.20
C GLY A 362 -12.73 -2.07 14.39
N ASP A 363 -12.68 -3.39 14.50
CA ASP A 363 -11.79 -4.08 15.44
C ASP A 363 -10.39 -4.21 14.83
N TYR A 364 -9.58 -3.16 14.96
CA TYR A 364 -8.24 -3.12 14.39
C TYR A 364 -7.21 -3.92 15.21
N ASN A 365 -7.57 -4.36 16.42
CA ASN A 365 -6.70 -5.08 17.35
C ASN A 365 -6.72 -6.60 17.14
N THR A 366 -7.61 -7.10 16.28
CA THR A 366 -7.75 -8.52 16.02
C THR A 366 -7.30 -8.87 14.60
N ALA A 367 -6.50 -9.92 14.48
CA ALA A 367 -6.12 -10.53 13.21
C ALA A 367 -6.70 -11.94 13.09
N TYR A 368 -7.50 -12.19 12.06
CA TYR A 368 -8.04 -13.52 11.77
C TYR A 368 -7.15 -14.20 10.73
N ILE A 369 -6.40 -15.22 11.16
CA ILE A 369 -5.31 -15.82 10.38
C ILE A 369 -5.61 -17.28 10.09
N PHE A 370 -5.56 -17.66 8.81
CA PHE A 370 -5.41 -19.06 8.41
C PHE A 370 -3.95 -19.31 8.00
N LYS A 371 -3.19 -20.01 8.85
CA LYS A 371 -1.82 -20.42 8.52
C LYS A 371 -1.84 -21.57 7.51
N SER A 372 -1.00 -21.52 6.49
CA SER A 372 -0.93 -22.59 5.49
C SER A 372 -0.47 -23.92 6.12
N ARG A 373 -0.81 -25.06 5.51
CA ARG A 373 -0.34 -26.38 6.00
C ARG A 373 1.16 -26.62 5.77
N LYS A 374 1.83 -25.71 5.05
CA LYS A 374 3.26 -25.78 4.72
C LYS A 374 4.16 -25.08 5.72
N CYS A 375 3.63 -24.53 6.82
CA CYS A 375 4.49 -23.99 7.87
C CYS A 375 5.49 -25.08 8.32
N HIS A 376 6.77 -24.85 8.09
CA HIS A 376 7.84 -25.79 8.42
C HIS A 376 8.17 -25.80 9.93
N ASP A 377 7.74 -24.76 10.65
CA ASP A 377 7.85 -24.60 12.09
C ASP A 377 6.55 -23.95 12.64
N GLU A 378 6.11 -24.34 13.84
CA GLU A 378 4.95 -23.73 14.52
C GLU A 378 5.15 -22.21 14.73
N GLU A 379 6.41 -21.78 14.84
CA GLU A 379 6.82 -20.41 15.10
C GLU A 379 6.99 -19.56 13.82
N PHE A 380 7.20 -20.19 12.65
CA PHE A 380 7.43 -19.47 11.39
C PHE A 380 6.58 -20.02 10.24
N CYS A 381 5.47 -19.31 9.98
CA CYS A 381 4.70 -19.48 8.76
C CYS A 381 4.80 -18.19 7.94
N ASN A 382 5.49 -18.25 6.81
CA ASN A 382 5.63 -17.10 5.93
C ASN A 382 4.36 -16.86 5.11
N GLU A 383 3.72 -17.92 4.62
CA GLU A 383 2.56 -17.87 3.74
C GLU A 383 1.25 -18.22 4.48
N PHE A 384 0.29 -17.32 4.44
CA PHE A 384 -0.98 -17.42 5.18
C PHE A 384 -2.07 -16.55 4.56
N PHE A 385 -3.31 -16.71 5.04
CA PHE A 385 -4.43 -15.84 4.69
C PHE A 385 -4.89 -15.02 5.88
N LEU A 386 -5.24 -13.76 5.64
CA LEU A 386 -5.81 -12.83 6.61
C LEU A 386 -7.23 -12.45 6.21
N ILE A 387 -8.13 -12.31 7.19
CA ILE A 387 -9.52 -11.92 6.94
C ILE A 387 -9.85 -10.64 7.70
N GLU A 388 -10.47 -9.68 7.00
CA GLU A 388 -10.97 -8.43 7.59
C GLU A 388 -12.41 -8.13 7.14
N ASN A 389 -13.20 -7.53 8.03
CA ASN A 389 -14.47 -6.92 7.67
C ASN A 389 -14.22 -5.49 7.20
N ARG A 390 -14.34 -5.27 5.90
CA ARG A 390 -14.15 -4.00 5.20
C ARG A 390 -15.49 -3.49 4.67
N SER A 391 -16.50 -3.46 5.55
CA SER A 391 -17.79 -2.84 5.26
C SER A 391 -17.63 -1.32 5.19
N GLN A 392 -18.35 -0.64 4.30
CA GLN A 392 -18.31 0.83 4.11
C GLN A 392 -18.87 1.62 5.32
N LEU A 393 -18.19 1.54 6.45
CA LEU A 393 -18.50 2.15 7.73
C LEU A 393 -17.27 2.89 8.24
N SER A 394 -17.46 3.94 9.04
CA SER A 394 -16.35 4.71 9.65
C SER A 394 -15.21 5.08 8.65
N LEU A 395 -13.96 4.65 8.89
CA LEU A 395 -12.81 4.91 8.02
C LEU A 395 -12.91 4.20 6.66
N ASP A 396 -13.69 3.13 6.56
CA ASP A 396 -13.95 2.42 5.31
C ASP A 396 -15.12 3.02 4.52
N LYS A 397 -15.76 4.10 4.98
CA LYS A 397 -16.93 4.70 4.30
C LYS A 397 -16.72 5.03 2.81
N TYR A 398 -15.47 5.28 2.39
CA TYR A 398 -15.14 5.76 1.04
C TYR A 398 -14.26 4.79 0.23
N ILE A 399 -14.08 3.55 0.69
CA ILE A 399 -13.53 2.50 -0.19
C ILE A 399 -14.58 2.12 -1.26
N ILE A 400 -14.17 1.43 -2.33
CA ILE A 400 -15.06 1.18 -3.47
C ILE A 400 -16.02 0.02 -3.22
N SER A 401 -15.54 -1.15 -2.82
CA SER A 401 -16.39 -2.28 -2.45
C SER A 401 -16.64 -2.38 -0.94
N SER A 402 -17.75 -3.01 -0.54
CA SER A 402 -18.11 -3.27 0.86
C SER A 402 -18.25 -4.77 1.08
N GLY A 403 -17.47 -5.37 1.98
CA GLY A 403 -17.55 -6.80 2.24
C GLY A 403 -16.41 -7.41 3.07
N LEU A 404 -16.30 -8.74 2.99
CA LEU A 404 -15.22 -9.50 3.59
C LEU A 404 -13.99 -9.42 2.68
N ALA A 405 -12.88 -8.91 3.20
CA ALA A 405 -11.60 -8.95 2.54
C ALA A 405 -10.85 -10.22 2.94
N VAL A 406 -10.26 -10.90 1.96
CA VAL A 406 -9.36 -12.04 2.19
C VAL A 406 -8.04 -11.72 1.53
N TYR A 407 -6.98 -11.60 2.33
CA TYR A 407 -5.64 -11.32 1.86
C TYR A 407 -4.83 -12.62 1.78
N HIS A 408 -4.09 -12.79 0.69
CA HIS A 408 -3.06 -13.82 0.57
C HIS A 408 -1.72 -13.17 0.85
N CYS A 409 -1.08 -13.58 1.95
CA CYS A 409 0.11 -12.95 2.47
C CYS A 409 1.29 -13.92 2.42
N ASP A 410 2.47 -13.41 2.05
CA ASP A 410 3.73 -14.11 2.20
C ASP A 410 4.85 -13.14 2.61
N THR A 411 5.41 -13.28 3.80
CA THR A 411 6.50 -12.38 4.26
C THR A 411 7.81 -12.53 3.47
N LEU A 412 7.90 -13.53 2.57
CA LEU A 412 9.00 -13.71 1.63
C LEU A 412 8.71 -13.11 0.24
N GLY A 413 7.49 -12.65 0.01
CA GLY A 413 7.10 -11.99 -1.22
C GLY A 413 7.54 -10.52 -1.29
N SER A 414 7.17 -9.88 -2.39
CA SER A 414 7.36 -8.46 -2.64
C SER A 414 6.14 -7.94 -3.39
N ASN A 415 5.66 -6.72 -3.10
CA ASN A 415 4.56 -6.18 -3.90
C ASN A 415 4.98 -5.86 -5.34
N GLU A 416 6.29 -5.83 -5.56
CA GLU A 416 6.93 -5.69 -6.86
C GLU A 416 6.99 -7.02 -7.65
N TRP A 417 6.45 -8.11 -7.10
CA TRP A 417 6.37 -9.40 -7.80
C TRP A 417 4.92 -9.83 -8.07
N GLN A 418 4.38 -9.47 -9.23
CA GLN A 418 2.98 -9.77 -9.59
C GLN A 418 2.78 -11.14 -10.23
N GLY A 419 3.86 -11.89 -10.45
CA GLY A 419 3.84 -13.13 -11.24
C GLY A 419 2.98 -14.25 -10.66
N GLY A 420 2.58 -14.18 -9.39
CA GLY A 420 1.75 -15.21 -8.74
C GLY A 420 2.43 -16.58 -8.68
N THR A 421 3.76 -16.61 -8.58
CA THR A 421 4.58 -17.84 -8.57
C THR A 421 5.34 -17.97 -7.25
N PRO A 422 5.90 -19.16 -6.92
CA PRO A 422 6.63 -19.36 -5.66
C PRO A 422 7.80 -18.41 -5.44
N THR A 423 8.44 -17.97 -6.52
CA THR A 423 9.63 -17.12 -6.47
C THR A 423 9.37 -15.67 -6.84
N LYS A 424 8.16 -15.37 -7.35
CA LYS A 424 7.71 -14.02 -7.71
C LYS A 424 6.21 -13.89 -7.38
N HIS A 425 5.91 -13.40 -6.17
CA HIS A 425 4.56 -13.17 -5.68
C HIS A 425 4.49 -12.01 -4.68
N TYR A 426 3.27 -11.48 -4.49
CA TYR A 426 2.97 -10.42 -3.54
C TYR A 426 3.29 -10.81 -2.11
N GLN A 427 3.83 -9.86 -1.33
CA GLN A 427 3.83 -10.04 0.11
C GLN A 427 2.43 -9.94 0.74
N CYS A 428 1.52 -9.18 0.10
CA CYS A 428 0.12 -9.09 0.50
C CYS A 428 -0.74 -8.72 -0.71
N GLY A 429 -1.52 -9.67 -1.22
CA GLY A 429 -2.51 -9.44 -2.28
C GLY A 429 -3.94 -9.57 -1.77
N LEU A 430 -4.90 -8.85 -2.37
CA LEU A 430 -6.33 -9.05 -2.12
C LEU A 430 -6.84 -10.14 -3.06
N LEU A 431 -7.45 -11.20 -2.52
CA LEU A 431 -8.23 -12.12 -3.36
C LEU A 431 -9.50 -11.41 -3.81
N GLN A 432 -9.45 -10.75 -4.98
CA GLN A 432 -10.60 -10.06 -5.56
C GLN A 432 -11.71 -11.07 -5.84
N ALA A 433 -12.90 -10.83 -5.31
CA ALA A 433 -14.01 -11.78 -5.31
C ALA A 433 -14.52 -12.14 -6.71
N ASP A 434 -14.27 -11.29 -7.71
CA ASP A 434 -14.55 -11.57 -9.13
C ASP A 434 -13.44 -12.36 -9.86
N GLY A 435 -12.24 -12.44 -9.28
CA GLY A 435 -11.07 -13.08 -9.86
C GLY A 435 -10.50 -12.37 -11.09
N HIS A 436 -10.81 -11.09 -11.33
CA HIS A 436 -10.35 -10.36 -12.52
C HIS A 436 -8.87 -9.96 -12.49
N LEU A 437 -8.27 -9.93 -11.30
CA LEU A 437 -6.90 -9.50 -11.06
C LEU A 437 -6.65 -8.05 -11.53
N ASP A 438 -7.65 -7.18 -11.39
CA ASP A 438 -7.60 -5.81 -11.90
C ASP A 438 -6.62 -4.95 -11.11
N LEU A 439 -6.49 -5.18 -9.81
CA LEU A 439 -5.47 -4.57 -8.97
C LEU A 439 -4.07 -5.00 -9.39
N GLU A 440 -3.84 -6.29 -9.56
CA GLU A 440 -2.52 -6.85 -9.87
C GLU A 440 -2.06 -6.49 -11.29
N THR A 441 -3.00 -6.39 -12.23
CA THR A 441 -2.74 -5.97 -13.61
C THR A 441 -2.88 -4.46 -13.82
N ASN A 442 -3.07 -3.70 -12.73
CA ASN A 442 -3.20 -2.24 -12.71
C ASN A 442 -4.19 -1.69 -13.73
N ARG A 443 -5.32 -2.40 -13.91
CA ARG A 443 -6.43 -1.97 -14.76
C ARG A 443 -7.27 -0.91 -14.06
N ASN A 444 -7.45 -1.03 -12.75
CA ASN A 444 -8.12 -0.07 -11.89
C ASN A 444 -7.49 -0.06 -10.48
N MET A 445 -8.02 0.77 -9.58
CA MET A 445 -7.55 0.89 -8.18
C MET A 445 -8.54 0.24 -7.18
N GLY A 446 -9.36 -0.66 -7.71
CA GLY A 446 -10.50 -1.31 -7.09
C GLY A 446 -11.82 -0.97 -7.78
N ASP A 447 -12.78 -1.86 -7.64
CA ASP A 447 -14.16 -1.72 -8.09
C ASP A 447 -15.16 -2.40 -7.13
N GLU A 448 -16.44 -2.33 -7.45
CA GLU A 448 -17.53 -2.82 -6.59
C GLU A 448 -17.52 -4.34 -6.39
N THR A 449 -16.77 -5.10 -7.19
CA THR A 449 -16.75 -6.57 -7.19
C THR A 449 -15.52 -7.20 -6.54
N ASP A 450 -14.61 -6.40 -5.98
CA ASP A 450 -13.40 -6.91 -5.32
C ASP A 450 -13.62 -7.62 -3.97
N LEU A 451 -14.57 -7.16 -3.15
CA LEU A 451 -14.79 -7.74 -1.81
C LEU A 451 -15.94 -8.75 -1.82
N PHE A 452 -15.80 -9.80 -1.00
CA PHE A 452 -16.81 -10.85 -0.90
C PHE A 452 -18.06 -10.33 -0.17
N LYS A 453 -19.19 -10.40 -0.87
CA LYS A 453 -20.51 -9.99 -0.37
C LYS A 453 -21.28 -11.20 0.16
N GLU A 454 -22.54 -10.98 0.54
CA GLU A 454 -23.44 -12.04 0.96
C GLU A 454 -23.49 -13.17 -0.08
N THR A 455 -23.05 -14.36 0.33
CA THR A 455 -22.95 -15.51 -0.56
C THR A 455 -23.28 -16.78 0.20
N ALA A 456 -24.26 -17.54 -0.27
CA ALA A 456 -24.57 -18.87 0.23
C ALA A 456 -23.66 -19.92 -0.44
N GLY A 457 -23.22 -20.92 0.31
CA GLY A 457 -22.35 -21.99 -0.20
C GLY A 457 -20.86 -21.60 -0.21
N ILE A 458 -20.05 -22.42 -0.89
CA ILE A 458 -18.59 -22.26 -0.96
C ILE A 458 -18.25 -21.05 -1.82
N THR A 459 -17.49 -20.12 -1.23
CA THR A 459 -17.04 -18.87 -1.89
C THR A 459 -15.56 -18.93 -2.22
N ILE A 460 -14.74 -19.51 -1.33
CA ILE A 460 -13.30 -19.69 -1.54
C ILE A 460 -12.92 -21.13 -1.21
N SER A 461 -12.19 -21.78 -2.11
CA SER A 461 -11.49 -23.05 -1.89
C SER A 461 -10.35 -23.23 -2.92
N HIS A 462 -9.72 -24.41 -2.96
CA HIS A 462 -8.68 -24.72 -3.95
C HIS A 462 -9.21 -24.71 -5.41
N ASN A 463 -10.52 -24.86 -5.63
CA ASN A 463 -11.14 -25.00 -6.96
C ASN A 463 -12.05 -23.83 -7.36
N THR A 464 -12.08 -22.75 -6.57
CA THR A 464 -12.81 -21.53 -6.91
C THR A 464 -11.92 -20.54 -7.67
N LEU A 465 -12.53 -19.50 -8.23
CA LEU A 465 -11.83 -18.32 -8.75
C LEU A 465 -12.40 -17.09 -8.01
N PRO A 466 -11.61 -16.38 -7.18
CA PRO A 466 -10.22 -16.69 -6.82
C PRO A 466 -10.09 -17.99 -6.00
N SER A 467 -8.91 -18.60 -6.03
CA SER A 467 -8.60 -19.83 -5.29
C SER A 467 -7.86 -19.54 -3.98
N SER A 468 -7.93 -20.44 -3.00
CA SER A 468 -7.07 -20.43 -1.82
C SER A 468 -5.80 -21.27 -1.98
N ASN A 469 -5.33 -21.53 -3.21
CA ASN A 469 -4.07 -22.24 -3.40
C ASN A 469 -2.89 -21.37 -2.95
N LEU A 470 -1.83 -22.04 -2.51
CA LEU A 470 -0.55 -21.41 -2.19
C LEU A 470 0.16 -20.98 -3.48
N TRP A 471 1.19 -20.15 -3.35
CA TRP A 471 1.96 -19.63 -4.50
C TRP A 471 2.61 -20.72 -5.35
N ASP A 472 2.81 -21.92 -4.80
CA ASP A 472 3.29 -23.10 -5.54
C ASP A 472 2.21 -24.01 -6.13
N GLY A 473 0.97 -23.54 -6.09
CA GLY A 473 -0.21 -24.21 -6.65
C GLY A 473 -0.73 -25.34 -5.77
N SER A 474 -0.10 -25.65 -4.63
CA SER A 474 -0.64 -26.62 -3.70
C SER A 474 -1.83 -26.06 -2.91
N GLU A 475 -2.69 -26.95 -2.42
CA GLU A 475 -3.85 -26.55 -1.63
C GLU A 475 -3.43 -26.04 -0.25
N SER A 476 -3.91 -24.85 0.15
CA SER A 476 -3.75 -24.38 1.53
C SER A 476 -4.63 -25.14 2.52
N GLY A 477 -5.78 -25.64 2.04
CA GLY A 477 -6.85 -26.22 2.85
C GLY A 477 -7.85 -25.19 3.43
N LEU A 478 -7.69 -23.90 3.14
CA LEU A 478 -8.68 -22.88 3.50
C LEU A 478 -9.92 -23.05 2.63
N ILE A 479 -11.08 -23.18 3.28
CA ILE A 479 -12.40 -23.16 2.64
C ILE A 479 -13.23 -22.13 3.38
N ILE A 480 -13.82 -21.17 2.67
CA ILE A 480 -14.74 -20.17 3.21
C ILE A 480 -16.09 -20.34 2.52
N SER A 481 -17.16 -20.33 3.30
CA SER A 481 -18.54 -20.44 2.81
C SER A 481 -19.53 -19.63 3.64
N ASN A 482 -20.74 -19.44 3.10
CA ASN A 482 -21.88 -18.83 3.81
C ASN A 482 -21.54 -17.47 4.44
N ILE A 483 -21.04 -16.54 3.63
CA ILE A 483 -20.70 -15.18 4.04
C ILE A 483 -22.00 -14.38 4.17
N SER A 484 -22.20 -13.70 5.30
CA SER A 484 -23.35 -12.82 5.52
C SER A 484 -23.21 -11.48 4.79
N ALA A 485 -24.30 -10.70 4.77
CA ALA A 485 -24.27 -9.33 4.26
C ALA A 485 -23.21 -8.45 4.98
N PRO A 486 -22.55 -7.52 4.26
CA PRO A 486 -21.67 -6.51 4.85
C PRO A 486 -22.40 -5.68 5.92
N GLY A 487 -21.70 -5.35 7.00
CA GLY A 487 -22.23 -4.60 8.14
C GLY A 487 -21.27 -4.57 9.32
N GLN A 488 -21.80 -4.21 10.49
CA GLN A 488 -20.98 -4.13 11.72
C GLN A 488 -20.32 -5.46 12.08
N ILE A 489 -20.94 -6.58 11.72
CA ILE A 489 -20.42 -7.93 11.86
C ILE A 489 -20.65 -8.64 10.52
N ILE A 490 -19.62 -9.31 10.01
CA ILE A 490 -19.76 -10.30 8.94
C ILE A 490 -19.52 -11.67 9.55
N THR A 491 -20.41 -12.62 9.30
CA THR A 491 -20.25 -14.03 9.67
C THR A 491 -19.87 -14.86 8.44
N PHE A 492 -19.04 -15.88 8.64
CA PHE A 492 -18.69 -16.85 7.61
C PHE A 492 -18.33 -18.20 8.23
N GLN A 493 -18.39 -19.26 7.44
CA GLN A 493 -17.98 -20.61 7.82
C GLN A 493 -16.60 -20.92 7.28
N VAL A 494 -15.73 -21.48 8.11
CA VAL A 494 -14.44 -22.05 7.71
C VAL A 494 -14.52 -23.57 7.68
N GLY A 495 -13.85 -24.18 6.70
CA GLY A 495 -13.78 -25.63 6.52
C GLY A 495 -14.96 -26.19 5.73
N THR A 496 -14.94 -27.50 5.49
CA THR A 496 -16.12 -28.19 4.96
C THR A 496 -17.18 -28.18 6.04
N SER A 497 -18.31 -27.49 5.80
CA SER A 497 -19.51 -27.69 6.60
C SER A 497 -19.70 -29.19 6.72
N GLY A 498 -19.62 -29.72 7.94
CA GLY A 498 -20.04 -31.08 8.19
C GLY A 498 -21.45 -31.16 7.66
N VAL A 499 -21.64 -31.83 6.52
CA VAL A 499 -22.95 -32.33 6.14
C VAL A 499 -23.23 -33.34 7.23
N SER A 500 -23.83 -32.90 8.33
CA SER A 500 -24.57 -33.79 9.20
C SER A 500 -25.52 -34.51 8.25
N PRO A 501 -25.46 -35.85 8.14
CA PRO A 501 -26.30 -36.57 7.19
C PRO A 501 -27.74 -36.43 7.66
N ALA A 502 -28.39 -35.34 7.29
CA ALA A 502 -29.81 -35.11 7.41
C ALA A 502 -30.52 -35.78 6.23
N ILE A 503 -30.16 -37.04 5.97
CA ILE A 503 -31.05 -38.01 5.32
C ILE A 503 -30.79 -39.32 6.07
N LYS A 504 -31.67 -39.65 7.03
CA LYS A 504 -31.91 -41.06 7.34
C LYS A 504 -32.33 -41.70 6.01
N ALA A 505 -31.40 -42.44 5.40
CA ALA A 505 -31.70 -43.25 4.25
C ALA A 505 -32.83 -44.21 4.64
N VAL A 506 -34.03 -43.98 4.12
CA VAL A 506 -34.98 -45.06 3.92
C VAL A 506 -34.40 -45.87 2.76
N ILE A 507 -33.76 -46.99 3.08
CA ILE A 507 -33.24 -47.93 2.08
C ILE A 507 -34.42 -48.75 1.56
N PRO A 508 -34.80 -48.67 0.27
CA PRO A 508 -35.55 -49.74 -0.37
C PRO A 508 -34.55 -50.84 -0.75
N GLY A 509 -34.81 -52.07 -0.31
CA GLY A 509 -33.94 -53.21 -0.57
C GLY A 509 -33.79 -53.47 -2.08
N ILE A 510 -32.54 -53.64 -2.53
CA ILE A 510 -32.22 -54.19 -3.84
C ILE A 510 -31.20 -55.31 -3.65
N GLU A 511 -31.60 -56.52 -4.06
CA GLU A 511 -30.85 -57.76 -4.00
C GLU A 511 -29.68 -57.79 -5.01
N GLY A 512 -28.47 -58.07 -4.52
CA GLY A 512 -27.80 -59.35 -4.84
C GLY A 512 -27.22 -59.63 -6.23
N LYS A 513 -26.83 -58.65 -7.07
CA LYS A 513 -26.09 -58.96 -8.33
C LYS A 513 -24.84 -58.15 -8.67
N GLU A 514 -24.51 -57.07 -7.95
CA GLU A 514 -23.39 -56.18 -8.35
C GLU A 514 -22.03 -56.55 -7.70
N ILE A 515 -22.03 -57.30 -6.60
CA ILE A 515 -20.81 -57.66 -5.86
C ILE A 515 -19.95 -58.67 -6.63
N SER A 516 -20.55 -59.55 -7.44
CA SER A 516 -19.80 -60.60 -8.17
C SER A 516 -18.86 -60.03 -9.23
N LYS A 517 -19.23 -58.94 -9.91
CA LYS A 517 -18.41 -58.34 -10.97
C LYS A 517 -17.20 -57.58 -10.43
N ARG A 518 -17.29 -57.02 -9.22
CA ARG A 518 -16.18 -56.29 -8.58
C ARG A 518 -15.07 -57.24 -8.12
N VAL A 519 -15.44 -58.42 -7.61
CA VAL A 519 -14.46 -59.44 -7.19
C VAL A 519 -13.73 -60.04 -8.39
N GLU A 520 -14.43 -60.23 -9.51
CA GLU A 520 -13.83 -60.73 -10.75
C GLU A 520 -12.87 -59.70 -11.39
N LEU A 521 -13.20 -58.40 -11.31
CA LEU A 521 -12.33 -57.32 -11.79
C LEU A 521 -11.05 -57.18 -10.95
N ILE A 522 -11.13 -57.36 -9.63
CA ILE A 522 -9.96 -57.31 -8.73
C ILE A 522 -8.99 -58.45 -9.05
N LYS A 523 -9.49 -59.67 -9.28
CA LYS A 523 -8.64 -60.81 -9.67
C LYS A 523 -7.91 -60.58 -10.99
N ILE A 524 -8.57 -59.99 -11.98
CA ILE A 524 -7.94 -59.70 -13.28
C ILE A 524 -6.82 -58.66 -13.13
N ILE A 525 -7.00 -57.67 -12.24
CA ILE A 525 -5.98 -56.65 -11.96
C ILE A 525 -4.78 -57.27 -11.23
N GLU A 526 -5.01 -58.15 -10.25
CA GLU A 526 -3.94 -58.84 -9.53
C GLU A 526 -3.11 -59.75 -10.47
N GLU A 527 -3.76 -60.54 -11.33
CA GLU A 527 -3.06 -61.39 -12.32
C GLU A 527 -2.28 -60.58 -13.38
N ALA A 528 -2.74 -59.36 -13.70
CA ALA A 528 -2.03 -58.48 -14.62
C ALA A 528 -0.77 -57.89 -13.96
N GLN A 529 -0.84 -57.57 -12.67
CA GLN A 529 0.29 -57.03 -11.90
C GLN A 529 1.42 -58.06 -11.77
N ASP A 530 1.08 -59.32 -11.45
CA ASP A 530 2.06 -60.42 -11.35
C ASP A 530 2.85 -60.62 -12.66
N LYS A 531 2.17 -60.53 -13.81
CA LYS A 531 2.82 -60.66 -15.13
C LYS A 531 3.72 -59.48 -15.47
N ILE A 532 3.37 -58.28 -15.01
CA ILE A 532 4.20 -57.07 -15.18
C ILE A 532 5.48 -57.21 -14.36
N ASP A 533 5.36 -57.69 -13.12
CA ASP A 533 6.49 -57.87 -12.21
C ASP A 533 7.44 -58.98 -12.71
N GLU A 534 6.90 -60.09 -13.23
CA GLU A 534 7.70 -61.16 -13.84
C GLU A 534 8.43 -60.68 -15.13
N GLY A 535 7.79 -59.79 -15.91
CA GLY A 535 8.40 -59.15 -17.07
C GLY A 535 9.54 -58.20 -16.70
N LEU A 536 9.37 -57.43 -15.62
CA LEU A 536 10.38 -56.52 -15.08
C LEU A 536 11.59 -57.27 -14.52
N GLU A 537 11.40 -58.42 -13.86
CA GLU A 537 12.52 -59.26 -13.43
C GLU A 537 13.30 -59.84 -14.61
N LYS A 538 12.62 -60.31 -15.67
CA LYS A 538 13.27 -60.80 -16.88
C LYS A 538 14.06 -59.71 -17.60
N LEU A 539 13.56 -58.47 -17.62
CA LEU A 539 14.28 -57.32 -18.17
C LEU A 539 15.51 -56.95 -17.34
N ARG A 540 15.43 -57.05 -16.00
CA ARG A 540 16.58 -56.83 -15.10
C ARG A 540 17.65 -57.92 -15.20
N ALA A 541 17.30 -59.13 -15.63
CA ALA A 541 18.26 -60.22 -15.83
C ALA A 541 19.02 -60.12 -17.18
N ILE A 542 18.58 -59.24 -18.09
CA ILE A 542 19.18 -59.02 -19.42
C ILE A 542 19.99 -57.71 -19.48
N ALA A 543 19.82 -56.83 -18.49
CA ALA A 543 20.65 -55.63 -18.26
C ALA A 543 21.80 -55.96 -17.29
#